data_AF-A0A410PPM1-F1
#
_entry.id   AF-A0A410PPM1-F1
#
_cell.length_a   1.000
_cell.length_b   1.000
_cell.length_c   1.000
_cell.angle_alpha   90.00
_cell.angle_beta   90.00
_cell.angle_gamma   90.00
#
_symmetry.space_group_name_H-M   'P 1'
#
loop_
_entity.id
_entity.type
_entity.pdbx_description
1 polymer ?
#
loop_
_entity_poly.entity_id
_entity_poly.type
_entity_poly.pdbx_seq_one_letter_code
_entity_poly.pdbx_strand_id
1 'polypeptide(L)'
;MQSQIKVNTRKFTELMKVNSLNKSDLAQKLNISRAQLWRVLNNKSNPGEQFIAGFKASFPNEEFDKFFLTCVLQESDTNST
;
A
#
# COMPACT_ATOMS: atom_id res chain seq x y z
N MET A 1 -9.07 -13.50 -12.36
CA MET A 1 -8.31 -12.23 -12.42
C MET A 1 -7.90 -11.82 -11.00
N GLN A 2 -6.62 -11.86 -10.65
CA GLN A 2 -6.15 -11.29 -9.37
C GLN A 2 -5.52 -9.93 -9.65
N SER A 3 -6.27 -8.86 -9.40
CA SER A 3 -5.74 -7.50 -9.38
C SER A 3 -4.75 -7.38 -8.21
N GLN A 4 -3.45 -7.35 -8.50
CA GLN A 4 -2.40 -7.22 -7.50
C GLN A 4 -2.19 -5.74 -7.20
N ILE A 5 -2.77 -5.26 -6.10
CA ILE A 5 -2.47 -3.93 -5.57
C ILE A 5 -1.13 -4.03 -4.83
N LYS A 6 -0.11 -3.35 -5.33
CA LYS A 6 1.21 -3.27 -4.68
C LYS A 6 1.35 -1.97 -3.93
N VAL A 7 1.99 -2.03 -2.78
CA VAL A 7 2.28 -0.83 -1.99
C VAL A 7 3.62 -0.23 -2.40
N ASN A 8 3.63 1.07 -2.63
CA ASN A 8 4.84 1.83 -2.89
C ASN A 8 5.58 2.11 -1.57
N THR A 9 6.46 1.19 -1.19
CA THR A 9 7.26 1.26 0.05
C THR A 9 8.14 2.51 0.13
N ARG A 10 8.58 3.05 -1.00
CA ARG A 10 9.36 4.29 -1.05
C ARG A 10 8.52 5.48 -0.60
N LYS A 11 7.30 5.61 -1.14
CA LYS A 11 6.36 6.67 -0.74
C LYS A 11 5.97 6.56 0.72
N PHE A 12 5.72 5.35 1.22
CA PHE A 12 5.51 5.14 2.66
C PHE A 12 6.72 5.53 3.52
N THR A 13 7.95 5.31 3.04
CA THR A 13 9.17 5.72 3.74
C THR A 13 9.33 7.24 3.76
N GLU A 14 9.04 7.91 2.66
CA GLU A 14 9.01 9.38 2.58
C GLU A 14 7.96 9.96 3.53
N LEU A 15 6.73 9.42 3.49
CA LEU A 15 5.64 9.82 4.37
C LEU A 15 6.01 9.67 5.85
N MET A 16 6.63 8.54 6.23
CA MET A 16 7.14 8.34 7.59
C MET A 16 8.18 9.40 7.98
N LYS A 17 9.11 9.74 7.08
CA LYS A 17 10.11 10.78 7.35
C LYS A 17 9.50 12.17 7.51
N VAL A 18 8.59 12.56 6.62
CA VAL A 18 7.93 13.87 6.64
C VAL A 18 7.09 14.04 7.91
N ASN A 19 6.45 12.97 8.37
CA ASN A 19 5.60 12.99 9.56
C ASN A 19 6.34 12.56 10.84
N SER A 20 7.66 12.34 10.78
CA SER A 20 8.46 11.81 11.91
C SER A 20 7.87 10.54 12.56
N LEU A 21 7.28 9.66 11.76
CA LEU A 21 6.63 8.42 12.21
C LEU A 21 7.59 7.24 12.12
N ASN A 22 7.61 6.40 13.16
CA ASN A 22 8.23 5.08 13.08
C ASN A 22 7.23 4.04 12.54
N LYS A 23 7.70 2.81 12.28
CA LYS A 23 6.85 1.73 11.74
C LYS A 23 5.71 1.34 12.69
N SER A 24 5.93 1.42 14.00
CA SER A 24 4.90 1.14 15.01
C SER A 24 3.84 2.24 15.03
N ASP A 25 4.26 3.50 14.95
CA ASP A 25 3.36 4.66 14.89
C ASP A 25 2.51 4.62 13.62
N LEU A 26 3.12 4.26 12.48
CA LEU A 26 2.40 4.08 11.23
C LEU A 26 1.34 2.98 11.36
N ALA A 27 1.69 1.83 11.95
CA ALA A 27 0.73 0.75 12.17
C ALA A 27 -0.44 1.18 13.07
N GLN A 28 -0.15 1.91 14.15
CA GLN A 28 -1.18 2.45 15.04
C GLN A 28 -2.06 3.47 14.33
N LYS A 29 -1.47 4.40 13.57
CA LYS A 29 -2.19 5.44 12.83
C LYS A 29 -3.13 4.82 11.80
N LEU A 30 -2.65 3.83 11.05
CA LEU A 30 -3.45 3.06 10.10
C LEU A 30 -4.44 2.09 10.75
N ASN A 31 -4.45 1.98 12.08
CA ASN A 31 -5.28 1.04 12.85
C ASN A 31 -5.13 -0.43 12.39
N ILE A 32 -3.89 -0.86 12.16
CA ILE A 32 -3.53 -2.22 11.73
C ILE A 32 -2.47 -2.83 12.64
N SER A 33 -2.33 -4.16 12.58
CA SER A 33 -1.23 -4.83 13.28
C SER A 33 0.14 -4.54 12.65
N ARG A 34 1.19 -4.46 13.48
CA ARG A 34 2.58 -4.34 13.02
C ARG A 34 2.97 -5.46 12.06
N ALA A 35 2.48 -6.67 12.30
CA ALA A 35 2.72 -7.82 11.41
C ALA A 35 2.07 -7.65 10.04
N GLN A 36 0.85 -7.09 9.98
CA GLN A 36 0.19 -6.78 8.72
C GLN A 36 0.92 -5.69 7.96
N LEU A 37 1.33 -4.60 8.62
CA LEU A 37 2.17 -3.57 8.02
C LEU A 37 3.46 -4.15 7.44
N TRP A 38 4.16 -5.00 8.21
CA TRP A 38 5.40 -5.63 7.75
C TRP A 38 5.15 -6.53 6.53
N ARG A 39 4.10 -7.36 6.55
CA ARG A 39 3.75 -8.23 5.41
C ARG A 39 3.47 -7.41 4.14
N VAL A 40 2.73 -6.32 4.26
CA VAL A 40 2.41 -5.44 3.13
C VAL A 40 3.67 -4.73 2.62
N LEU A 41 4.47 -4.13 3.51
CA LEU A 41 5.71 -3.45 3.12
C LEU A 41 6.78 -4.39 2.54
N ASN A 42 6.75 -5.68 2.86
CA ASN A 42 7.68 -6.66 2.30
C ASN A 42 7.10 -7.39 1.07
N ASN A 43 5.99 -6.92 0.50
CA ASN A 43 5.27 -7.57 -0.60
C ASN A 43 4.94 -9.05 -0.31
N LYS A 44 4.78 -9.42 0.96
CA LYS A 44 4.37 -10.76 1.39
C LYS A 44 2.84 -10.91 1.43
N SER A 45 2.11 -9.80 1.42
CA SER A 45 0.65 -9.76 1.42
C SER A 45 0.17 -8.53 0.68
N ASN A 46 -0.98 -8.65 0.01
CA ASN A 46 -1.66 -7.48 -0.55
C ASN A 46 -2.20 -6.59 0.60
N PRO A 47 -2.25 -5.27 0.39
CA PRO A 47 -2.92 -4.37 1.30
C PRO A 47 -4.42 -4.70 1.30
N GLY A 48 -4.91 -5.17 2.43
CA GLY A 48 -6.34 -5.45 2.61
C GLY A 48 -7.16 -4.16 2.74
N GLU A 49 -8.47 -4.31 2.75
CA GLU A 49 -9.43 -3.19 2.87
C GLU A 49 -9.15 -2.33 4.11
N GLN A 50 -8.86 -2.93 5.26
CA GLN A 50 -8.51 -2.21 6.49
C GLN A 50 -7.27 -1.33 6.33
N PHE A 51 -6.26 -1.79 5.58
CA PHE A 51 -5.04 -1.02 5.34
C PHE A 51 -5.35 0.23 4.51
N ILE A 52 -6.15 0.06 3.46
CA ILE A 52 -6.57 1.14 2.55
C ILE A 52 -7.47 2.15 3.28
N ALA A 53 -8.47 1.66 4.01
CA ALA A 53 -9.38 2.49 4.79
C ALA A 53 -8.62 3.29 5.86
N GLY A 54 -7.73 2.62 6.60
CA GLY A 54 -6.88 3.27 7.60
C GLY A 54 -5.96 4.33 6.99
N PHE A 55 -5.42 4.08 5.80
CA PHE A 55 -4.60 5.05 5.07
C PHE A 55 -5.42 6.28 4.67
N LYS A 56 -6.57 6.07 4.03
CA LYS A 56 -7.43 7.16 3.56
C LYS A 56 -7.97 8.01 4.71
N ALA A 57 -8.26 7.40 5.86
CA ALA A 57 -8.67 8.10 7.07
C ALA A 57 -7.52 8.88 7.73
N SER A 58 -6.32 8.31 7.76
CA SER A 58 -5.15 8.92 8.41
C SER A 58 -4.46 9.99 7.58
N PHE A 59 -4.54 9.87 6.26
CA PHE A 59 -3.84 10.71 5.29
C PHE A 59 -4.80 11.12 4.16
N PRO A 60 -5.86 11.89 4.47
CA PRO A 60 -6.86 12.29 3.47
C PRO A 60 -6.29 13.22 2.38
N ASN A 61 -5.18 13.90 2.67
CA ASN A 61 -4.52 14.82 1.74
C ASN A 61 -3.51 14.13 0.81
N GLU A 62 -3.24 12.84 1.03
CA GLU A 62 -2.27 12.09 0.22
C GLU A 62 -2.98 11.35 -0.92
N GLU A 63 -2.39 11.38 -2.11
CA GLU A 63 -2.97 10.74 -3.30
C GLU A 63 -2.82 9.22 -3.23
N PHE A 64 -3.94 8.51 -3.22
CA PHE A 64 -3.98 7.04 -3.14
C PHE A 64 -3.07 6.37 -4.19
N ASP A 65 -3.12 6.82 -5.45
CA ASP A 65 -2.37 6.21 -6.56
C ASP A 65 -0.85 6.32 -6.42
N LYS A 66 -0.35 7.27 -5.61
CA LYS A 66 1.09 7.36 -5.30
C LYS A 66 1.54 6.24 -4.37
N PHE A 67 0.65 5.81 -3.48
CA PHE A 67 0.94 4.83 -2.42
C PHE A 67 0.51 3.41 -2.80
N PHE A 68 -0.52 3.26 -3.62
CA PHE A 68 -1.08 1.99 -4.04
C PHE A 68 -1.02 1.90 -5.56
N LEU A 69 -0.08 1.09 -6.05
CA LEU A 69 0.12 0.84 -7.47
C LEU A 69 -0.77 -0.33 -7.87
N THR A 70 -1.73 -0.08 -8.74
CA THR A 70 -2.49 -1.14 -9.41
C THR A 70 -1.63 -1.71 -10.53
N CYS A 71 -1.02 -2.88 -10.30
CA CYS A 71 -0.54 -3.66 -11.43
C CYS A 71 -1.77 -4.28 -12.10
N VAL A 72 -2.30 -3.58 -13.10
CA VAL A 72 -3.10 -4.25 -14.13
C VAL A 72 -2.09 -5.09 -14.91
N LEU A 73 -2.04 -6.40 -14.64
CA LEU A 73 -1.45 -7.31 -15.60
C LEU A 73 -2.37 -7.22 -16.82
N GLN A 74 -2.05 -6.34 -17.78
CA GLN A 74 -2.51 -6.55 -19.14
C GLN A 74 -1.82 -7.83 -19.58
N GLU A 75 -2.54 -8.94 -19.46
CA GLU A 75 -2.34 -10.06 -20.37
C GLU A 75 -2.66 -9.46 -21.74
N SER A 76 -1.63 -8.95 -22.42
CA SER A 76 -1.71 -8.80 -23.86
C SER A 76 -1.85 -10.23 -24.39
N ASP A 77 -3.09 -10.68 -24.52
CA ASP A 77 -3.49 -11.74 -25.41
C ASP A 77 -2.82 -11.44 -26.75
N THR A 78 -1.66 -12.05 -26.96
CA THR A 78 -1.05 -12.09 -28.28
C THR A 78 -1.80 -13.17 -29.04
N ASN A 79 -3.07 -12.90 -29.32
CA ASN A 79 -3.73 -13.46 -30.49
C ASN A 79 -3.11 -12.76 -31.70
N SER A 80 -1.99 -13.31 -32.17
CA SER A 80 -1.48 -12.99 -33.50
C SER A 80 -0.95 -14.26 -34.15
N THR A 81 -1.87 -14.87 -34.90
CA THR A 81 -1.72 -15.69 -36.12
C THR A 81 -1.24 -17.13 -35.98
#